data_AF-A0A359DC44-F1
#
_entry.id   AF-A0A359DC44-F1
#
_cell.length_a   1.000
_cell.length_b   1.000
_cell.length_c   1.000
_cell.angle_alpha   90.00
_cell.angle_beta   90.00
_cell.angle_gamma   90.00
#
_symmetry.space_group_name_H-M   'P 1'
#
loop_
_entity.id
_entity.type
_entity.pdbx_description
1 polymer ?
#
loop_
_entity_poly.entity_id
_entity_poly.type
_entity_poly.pdbx_seq_one_letter_code
_entity_poly.pdbx_strand_id
1 'polypeptide(L)'
;PHYVHMSVFKIFSKRESTIGSAVGALHLEDPFADVSQSRTRGFANGHACLDFREQRRSHAAMAIDDLQRSEDGRQYVADMVANYGQEHAEELLAWHGDPHLGLFPNLQLIHDHVRVVIPISPGETEVLMYPVFLKGVGPSINEKRLRAHEAFYGPAAAGSPDDAEIFERTQRGLLADSEPWVLLARGLNREQVDEDGSVTACISDETTQRAQMQEWKRLMTAR
;
A
#
# COMPACT_ATOMS: atom_id res chain seq x y z
N PRO A 1 0.82 10.54 -20.35
CA PRO A 1 1.38 10.04 -19.08
C PRO A 1 0.27 9.42 -18.21
N HIS A 2 0.31 8.09 -18.05
CA HIS A 2 -0.77 7.22 -17.58
C HIS A 2 -0.75 6.97 -16.06
N TYR A 3 -0.54 8.01 -15.26
CA TYR A 3 -0.52 7.85 -13.80
C TYR A 3 -1.72 8.54 -13.17
N VAL A 4 -2.49 7.78 -12.39
CA VAL A 4 -3.30 8.32 -11.30
C VAL A 4 -2.35 9.04 -10.33
N HIS A 5 -2.80 10.09 -9.63
CA HIS A 5 -1.95 10.90 -8.73
C HIS A 5 -0.93 11.80 -9.45
N MET A 6 -1.11 12.12 -10.74
CA MET A 6 -0.20 12.99 -11.51
C MET A 6 0.02 14.36 -10.85
N SER A 7 -1.01 14.92 -10.22
CA SER A 7 -0.93 16.16 -9.43
C SER A 7 0.04 15.99 -8.25
N VAL A 8 -0.07 14.87 -7.55
CA VAL A 8 0.77 14.47 -6.41
C VAL A 8 2.22 14.29 -6.85
N PHE A 9 2.47 13.53 -7.92
CA PHE A 9 3.83 13.34 -8.45
C PHE A 9 4.47 14.66 -8.90
N LYS A 10 3.68 15.59 -9.46
CA LYS A 10 4.16 16.95 -9.80
C LYS A 10 4.48 17.81 -8.58
N ILE A 11 3.77 17.60 -7.47
CA ILE A 11 4.08 18.28 -6.20
C ILE A 11 5.35 17.68 -5.59
N PHE A 12 5.49 16.35 -5.65
CA PHE A 12 6.66 15.64 -5.12
C PHE A 12 7.93 15.94 -5.93
N SER A 13 7.86 16.02 -7.25
CA SER A 13 9.01 16.35 -8.10
C SER A 13 9.50 17.79 -7.95
N LYS A 14 8.71 18.67 -7.31
CA LYS A 14 9.08 20.07 -7.01
C LYS A 14 9.64 20.27 -5.61
N ARG A 15 9.67 19.25 -4.75
CA ARG A 15 10.27 19.35 -3.41
C ARG A 15 11.77 19.07 -3.51
N GLU A 16 12.60 20.04 -3.09
CA GLU A 16 14.07 19.88 -2.97
C GLU A 16 14.49 18.85 -1.90
N SER A 17 13.57 18.49 -1.01
CA SER A 17 13.73 17.46 0.01
C SER A 17 12.43 16.67 0.14
N THR A 18 12.47 15.40 -0.25
CA THR A 18 11.40 14.42 -0.02
C THR A 18 11.69 13.67 1.29
N ILE A 19 11.96 14.39 2.38
CA ILE A 19 12.16 13.78 3.70
C ILE A 19 10.91 14.04 4.54
N GLY A 20 10.18 12.97 4.85
CA GLY A 20 8.93 12.99 5.62
C GLY A 20 7.84 12.15 4.97
N SER A 21 6.94 11.60 5.77
CA SER A 21 5.88 10.58 5.51
C SER A 21 4.88 10.83 4.37
N ALA A 22 5.18 11.69 3.40
CA ALA A 22 4.45 11.73 2.15
C ALA A 22 4.75 10.47 1.34
N VAL A 23 3.73 9.86 0.76
CA VAL A 23 3.81 8.64 -0.07
C VAL A 23 4.90 8.70 -1.16
N GLY A 24 5.32 9.89 -1.61
CA GLY A 24 6.43 10.06 -2.56
C GLY A 24 7.85 10.18 -1.98
N ALA A 25 7.99 10.29 -0.66
CA ALA A 25 9.29 10.31 0.02
C ALA A 25 9.91 8.92 0.21
N LEU A 26 9.06 7.89 0.21
CA LEU A 26 9.46 6.49 0.39
C LEU A 26 9.91 5.83 -0.92
N HIS A 27 9.82 6.54 -2.04
CA HIS A 27 10.06 6.02 -3.37
C HIS A 27 10.92 7.01 -4.18
N LEU A 28 12.22 7.09 -3.86
CA LEU A 28 13.19 7.88 -4.65
C LEU A 28 13.41 7.31 -6.06
N GLU A 29 13.03 6.05 -6.27
CA GLU A 29 12.90 5.38 -7.58
C GLU A 29 11.42 5.13 -7.89
N ASP A 30 11.03 5.08 -9.18
CA ASP A 30 9.65 4.72 -9.57
C ASP A 30 9.35 3.30 -9.07
N PRO A 31 8.56 3.16 -7.98
CA PRO A 31 8.37 1.88 -7.32
C PRO A 31 7.50 0.96 -8.16
N PHE A 32 6.87 1.49 -9.21
CA PHE A 32 5.98 0.78 -10.13
C PHE A 32 6.64 0.46 -11.47
N ALA A 33 7.91 0.81 -11.66
CA ALA A 33 8.66 0.41 -12.84
C ALA A 33 8.93 -1.10 -12.84
N ASP A 34 9.01 -1.71 -14.02
CA ASP A 34 9.29 -3.16 -14.15
C ASP A 34 10.68 -3.55 -13.59
N VAL A 35 11.59 -2.58 -13.47
CA VAL A 35 12.94 -2.74 -12.88
C VAL A 35 12.95 -2.61 -11.34
N SER A 36 11.83 -2.22 -10.73
CA SER A 36 11.70 -2.05 -9.28
C SER A 36 11.95 -3.38 -8.55
N GLN A 37 12.55 -3.29 -7.37
CA GLN A 37 12.70 -4.42 -6.45
C GLN A 37 11.37 -4.80 -5.77
N SER A 38 10.37 -3.92 -5.83
CA SER A 38 9.04 -4.20 -5.31
C SER A 38 8.35 -5.31 -6.11
N ARG A 39 7.46 -6.04 -5.44
CA ARG A 39 6.78 -7.21 -6.00
C ARG A 39 5.29 -7.17 -5.74
N THR A 40 4.52 -7.76 -6.65
CA THR A 40 3.17 -8.21 -6.33
C THR A 40 3.25 -9.59 -5.69
N ARG A 41 2.37 -9.89 -4.73
CA ARG A 41 2.22 -11.22 -4.13
C ARG A 41 0.74 -11.61 -4.07
N GLY A 42 0.40 -12.75 -4.63
CA GLY A 42 -0.90 -13.41 -4.47
C GLY A 42 -0.76 -14.61 -3.54
N PHE A 43 -1.56 -14.67 -2.48
CA PHE A 43 -1.57 -15.76 -1.51
C PHE A 43 -2.78 -16.68 -1.74
N ALA A 44 -2.80 -17.79 -1.00
CA ALA A 44 -3.97 -18.64 -0.91
C ALA A 44 -5.21 -17.86 -0.40
N ASN A 45 -6.40 -18.38 -0.72
CA ASN A 45 -7.68 -17.80 -0.33
C ASN A 45 -7.87 -16.33 -0.77
N GLY A 46 -7.23 -15.93 -1.87
CA GLY A 46 -7.43 -14.63 -2.50
C GLY A 46 -6.76 -13.46 -1.79
N HIS A 47 -6.01 -13.66 -0.69
CA HIS A 47 -5.26 -12.56 -0.09
C HIS A 47 -4.15 -12.10 -1.04
N ALA A 48 -3.79 -10.82 -0.99
CA ALA A 48 -2.78 -10.28 -1.89
C ALA A 48 -2.02 -9.10 -1.27
N CYS A 49 -0.78 -8.87 -1.68
CA CYS A 49 0.07 -7.82 -1.16
C CYS A 49 0.86 -7.11 -2.27
N LEU A 50 1.05 -5.81 -2.11
CA LEU A 50 2.13 -5.08 -2.78
C LEU A 50 3.31 -5.02 -1.82
N ASP A 51 4.37 -5.76 -2.14
CA ASP A 51 5.52 -5.93 -1.28
C ASP A 51 6.62 -4.92 -1.62
N PHE A 52 6.75 -3.92 -0.75
CA PHE A 52 7.76 -2.87 -0.85
C PHE A 52 8.97 -3.10 0.07
N ARG A 53 9.03 -4.23 0.79
CA ARG A 53 10.03 -4.44 1.86
C ARG A 53 11.46 -4.32 1.35
N GLU A 54 11.76 -4.91 0.20
CA GLU A 54 13.10 -4.89 -0.38
C GLU A 54 13.52 -3.47 -0.78
N GLN A 55 12.66 -2.76 -1.51
CA GLN A 55 12.90 -1.37 -1.90
C GLN A 55 13.08 -0.43 -0.69
N ARG A 56 12.37 -0.69 0.41
CA ARG A 56 12.44 0.14 1.61
C ARG A 56 13.70 -0.10 2.44
N ARG A 57 14.27 -1.32 2.41
CA ARG A 57 15.49 -1.66 3.16
C ARG A 57 16.66 -0.75 2.81
N SER A 58 16.86 -0.43 1.53
CA SER A 58 17.93 0.48 1.10
C SER A 58 17.79 1.91 1.63
N HIS A 59 16.62 2.28 2.15
CA HIS A 59 16.30 3.61 2.67
C HIS A 59 16.20 3.66 4.20
N ALA A 60 16.49 2.56 4.90
CA ALA A 60 16.37 2.42 6.35
C ALA A 60 17.10 3.53 7.12
N ALA A 61 18.37 3.78 6.79
CA ALA A 61 19.18 4.78 7.48
C ALA A 61 18.57 6.19 7.40
N MET A 62 18.07 6.58 6.23
CA MET A 62 17.42 7.88 6.03
C MET A 62 16.12 8.00 6.86
N ALA A 63 15.33 6.94 6.91
CA ALA A 63 14.09 6.90 7.70
C ALA A 63 14.38 7.02 9.21
N ILE A 64 15.40 6.33 9.70
CA ILE A 64 15.84 6.37 11.10
C ILE A 64 16.37 7.76 11.44
N ASP A 65 17.23 8.35 10.60
CA ASP A 65 17.73 9.71 10.78
C ASP A 65 16.60 10.73 10.90
N ASP A 66 15.53 10.59 10.10
CA ASP A 66 14.37 11.47 10.18
C ASP A 66 13.59 11.33 11.50
N LEU A 67 13.41 10.10 11.99
CA LEU A 67 12.81 9.86 13.29
C LEU A 67 13.65 10.47 14.41
N GLN A 68 14.97 10.34 14.35
CA GLN A 68 15.88 10.82 15.39
C GLN A 68 15.96 12.36 15.51
N ARG A 69 15.34 13.12 14.58
CA ARG A 69 15.25 14.58 14.68
C ARG A 69 14.40 15.06 15.86
N SER A 70 13.42 14.27 16.32
CA SER A 70 12.61 14.59 17.50
C SER A 70 13.04 13.79 18.73
N GLU A 71 12.71 14.30 19.92
CA GLU A 71 12.95 13.59 21.18
C GLU A 71 12.17 12.28 21.26
N ASP A 72 10.86 12.33 21.00
CA ASP A 72 10.01 11.13 20.94
C ASP A 72 10.49 10.11 19.90
N GLY A 73 11.03 10.57 18.77
CA GLY A 73 11.54 9.69 17.73
C GLY A 73 12.86 9.02 18.10
N ARG A 74 13.76 9.71 18.81
CA ARG A 74 14.94 9.06 19.42
C ARG A 74 14.53 8.00 20.43
N GLN A 75 13.54 8.30 21.29
CA GLN A 75 13.03 7.32 22.24
C GLN A 75 12.40 6.13 21.53
N TYR A 76 11.58 6.36 20.50
CA TYR A 76 10.96 5.29 19.70
C TYR A 76 12.00 4.37 19.06
N VAL A 77 13.06 4.92 18.46
CA VAL A 77 14.15 4.12 17.89
C VAL A 77 14.87 3.31 18.98
N ALA A 78 15.16 3.92 20.13
CA ALA A 78 15.78 3.22 21.26
C ALA A 78 14.91 2.08 21.80
N ASP A 79 13.59 2.29 21.92
CA ASP A 79 12.63 1.28 22.36
C ASP A 79 12.54 0.12 21.36
N MET A 80 12.54 0.42 20.05
CA MET A 80 12.56 -0.62 19.02
C MET A 80 13.83 -1.47 19.12
N VAL A 81 15.01 -0.86 19.25
CA VAL A 81 16.28 -1.57 19.42
C VAL A 81 16.29 -2.40 20.72
N ALA A 82 15.76 -1.87 21.81
CA ALA A 82 15.71 -2.57 23.09
C ALA A 82 14.80 -3.82 23.06
N ASN A 83 13.70 -3.77 22.32
CA ASN A 83 12.73 -4.88 22.26
C ASN A 83 13.04 -5.92 21.17
N TYR A 84 13.60 -5.49 20.04
CA TYR A 84 13.77 -6.34 18.86
C TYR A 84 15.23 -6.61 18.49
N GLY A 85 16.18 -5.95 19.15
CA GLY A 85 17.59 -5.94 18.75
C GLY A 85 17.85 -5.00 17.57
N GLN A 86 19.12 -4.67 17.35
CA GLN A 86 19.52 -3.64 16.36
C GLN A 86 19.01 -3.95 14.94
N GLU A 87 19.37 -5.13 14.42
CA GLU A 87 19.08 -5.50 13.03
C GLU A 87 17.58 -5.55 12.73
N HIS A 88 16.81 -6.23 13.57
CA HIS A 88 15.37 -6.35 13.33
C HIS A 88 14.61 -5.03 13.58
N ALA A 89 15.08 -4.20 14.52
CA ALA A 89 14.53 -2.86 14.71
C ALA A 89 14.72 -1.99 13.46
N GLU A 90 15.91 -2.01 12.87
CA GLU A 90 16.18 -1.28 11.62
C GLU A 90 15.28 -1.74 10.47
N GLU A 91 15.06 -3.06 10.32
CA GLU A 91 14.13 -3.60 9.31
C GLU A 91 12.70 -3.09 9.52
N LEU A 92 12.18 -3.19 10.74
CA LEU A 92 10.81 -2.78 11.07
C LEU A 92 10.62 -1.27 10.87
N LEU A 93 11.62 -0.47 11.25
CA LEU A 93 11.63 0.98 11.04
C LEU A 93 11.67 1.31 9.53
N ALA A 94 12.47 0.60 8.75
CA ALA A 94 12.55 0.76 7.29
C ALA A 94 11.21 0.44 6.61
N TRP A 95 10.51 -0.59 7.07
CA TRP A 95 9.20 -0.96 6.52
C TRP A 95 8.08 0.00 6.89
N HIS A 96 8.32 0.88 7.88
CA HIS A 96 7.36 1.85 8.42
C HIS A 96 6.07 1.26 9.02
N GLY A 97 6.01 -0.07 9.15
CA GLY A 97 4.77 -0.77 9.51
C GLY A 97 3.63 -0.53 8.52
N ASP A 98 3.96 -0.29 7.24
CA ASP A 98 3.01 -0.10 6.14
C ASP A 98 2.93 -1.40 5.31
N PRO A 99 2.09 -2.37 5.72
CA PRO A 99 1.70 -3.46 4.86
C PRO A 99 0.76 -2.89 3.79
N HIS A 100 1.02 -3.12 2.51
CA HIS A 100 -0.01 -2.94 1.47
C HIS A 100 -0.69 -4.29 1.23
N LEU A 101 -1.46 -4.74 2.21
CA LEU A 101 -2.05 -6.09 2.28
C LEU A 101 -3.58 -6.03 2.12
N GLY A 102 -4.08 -6.71 1.09
CA GLY A 102 -5.49 -7.03 0.91
C GLY A 102 -5.83 -8.38 1.53
N LEU A 103 -6.56 -8.35 2.63
CA LEU A 103 -7.20 -9.51 3.23
C LEU A 103 -8.59 -9.70 2.59
N PHE A 104 -8.64 -10.58 1.59
CA PHE A 104 -9.89 -11.03 0.98
C PHE A 104 -10.95 -11.41 2.05
N PRO A 105 -12.21 -10.98 1.90
CA PRO A 105 -12.77 -10.34 0.71
C PRO A 105 -12.66 -8.81 0.67
N ASN A 106 -12.53 -8.13 1.81
CA ASN A 106 -12.84 -6.69 1.85
C ASN A 106 -12.10 -5.88 2.93
N LEU A 107 -11.04 -6.43 3.51
CA LEU A 107 -10.21 -5.74 4.49
C LEU A 107 -8.85 -5.41 3.87
N GLN A 108 -8.40 -4.17 4.03
CA GLN A 108 -7.11 -3.73 3.53
C GLN A 108 -6.32 -3.10 4.67
N LEU A 109 -5.08 -3.52 4.85
CA LEU A 109 -4.10 -2.81 5.64
C LEU A 109 -3.28 -2.03 4.62
N ILE A 110 -3.22 -0.71 4.77
CA ILE A 110 -2.47 0.17 3.88
C ILE A 110 -1.92 1.30 4.74
N HIS A 111 -0.62 1.56 4.64
CA HIS A 111 0.04 2.60 5.40
C HIS A 111 -0.19 2.44 6.91
N ASP A 112 -0.74 3.47 7.55
CA ASP A 112 -1.04 3.51 8.97
C ASP A 112 -2.54 3.37 9.23
N HIS A 113 -3.33 2.82 8.32
CA HIS A 113 -4.76 2.63 8.53
C HIS A 113 -5.25 1.23 8.17
N VAL A 114 -6.36 0.87 8.82
CA VAL A 114 -7.21 -0.26 8.43
C VAL A 114 -8.32 0.28 7.55
N ARG A 115 -8.49 -0.26 6.35
CA ARG A 115 -9.58 0.10 5.44
C ARG A 115 -10.54 -1.08 5.28
N VAL A 116 -11.82 -0.82 5.43
CA VAL A 116 -12.89 -1.81 5.26
C VAL A 116 -13.75 -1.35 4.10
N VAL A 117 -13.92 -2.22 3.10
CA VAL A 117 -14.76 -1.97 1.92
C VAL A 117 -16.09 -2.68 2.14
N ILE A 118 -17.14 -1.94 2.46
CA ILE A 118 -18.45 -2.49 2.81
C ILE A 118 -19.33 -2.44 1.56
N PRO A 119 -19.66 -3.60 0.95
CA PRO A 119 -20.60 -3.63 -0.17
C PRO A 119 -22.02 -3.37 0.36
N ILE A 120 -22.67 -2.30 -0.12
CA ILE A 120 -24.07 -1.99 0.22
C ILE A 120 -24.99 -2.55 -0.88
N SER A 121 -24.63 -2.30 -2.14
CA SER A 121 -25.31 -2.82 -3.32
C SER A 121 -24.32 -2.95 -4.49
N PRO A 122 -24.70 -3.55 -5.64
CA PRO A 122 -23.82 -3.62 -6.80
C PRO A 122 -23.30 -2.27 -7.33
N GLY A 123 -23.94 -1.16 -6.99
CA GLY A 123 -23.55 0.19 -7.39
C GLY A 123 -23.21 1.12 -6.23
N GLU A 124 -23.11 0.61 -5.00
CA GLU A 124 -22.85 1.44 -3.81
C GLU A 124 -21.96 0.69 -2.82
N THR A 125 -20.90 1.36 -2.39
CA THR A 125 -19.91 0.82 -1.45
C THR A 125 -19.52 1.91 -0.45
N GLU A 126 -19.50 1.57 0.82
CA GLU A 126 -18.95 2.42 1.87
C GLU A 126 -17.51 2.01 2.14
N VAL A 127 -16.59 2.97 2.15
CA VAL A 127 -15.17 2.73 2.46
C VAL A 127 -14.83 3.38 3.78
N LEU A 128 -14.68 2.57 4.82
CA LEU A 128 -14.28 3.03 6.15
C LEU A 128 -12.77 2.98 6.27
N MET A 129 -12.15 4.06 6.74
CA MET A 129 -10.70 4.13 6.98
C MET A 129 -10.44 4.51 8.43
N TYR A 130 -9.64 3.69 9.12
CA TYR A 130 -9.33 3.82 10.54
C TYR A 130 -7.83 4.00 10.74
N PRO A 131 -7.35 5.23 10.99
CA PRO A 131 -5.96 5.46 11.35
C PRO A 131 -5.58 4.69 12.61
N VAL A 132 -4.39 4.09 12.61
CA VAL A 132 -3.88 3.24 13.69
C VAL A 132 -2.77 3.99 14.42
N PHE A 133 -2.98 4.13 15.72
CA PHE A 133 -2.01 4.71 16.65
C PHE A 133 -1.21 3.62 17.35
N LEU A 134 0.07 3.92 17.54
CA LEU A 134 0.99 3.08 18.29
C LEU A 134 0.78 3.33 19.79
N LYS A 135 0.83 2.26 20.58
CA LYS A 135 0.81 2.34 22.04
C LYS A 135 2.25 2.54 22.55
N GLY A 136 2.40 3.29 23.64
CA GLY A 136 3.70 3.45 24.31
C GLY A 136 4.69 4.38 23.60
N VAL A 137 4.30 5.04 22.52
CA VAL A 137 5.13 6.04 21.83
C VAL A 137 4.83 7.45 22.33
N GLY A 138 5.79 8.36 22.18
CA GLY A 138 5.57 9.78 22.44
C GLY A 138 4.50 10.40 21.50
N PRO A 139 3.79 11.45 21.96
CA PRO A 139 2.64 12.00 21.26
C PRO A 139 2.95 12.49 19.83
N SER A 140 4.14 13.01 19.59
CA SER A 140 4.50 13.53 18.24
C SER A 140 4.58 12.43 17.18
N ILE A 141 4.80 11.17 17.57
CA ILE A 141 4.82 10.03 16.64
C ILE A 141 3.41 9.76 16.09
N ASN A 142 2.41 9.66 16.97
CA ASN A 142 1.03 9.45 16.53
C ASN A 142 0.44 10.68 15.84
N GLU A 143 0.86 11.89 16.24
CA GLU A 143 0.51 13.11 15.51
C GLU A 143 1.02 13.07 14.06
N LYS A 144 2.31 12.73 13.85
CA LYS A 144 2.89 12.63 12.51
C LYS A 144 2.17 11.57 11.65
N ARG A 145 1.82 10.42 12.24
CA ARG A 145 1.02 9.37 11.58
C ARG A 145 -0.33 9.92 11.13
N LEU A 146 -1.10 10.50 12.06
CA LEU A 146 -2.40 11.09 11.75
C LEU A 146 -2.32 12.14 10.62
N ARG A 147 -1.33 13.04 10.66
CA ARG A 147 -1.15 14.06 9.62
C ARG A 147 -0.77 13.46 8.27
N ALA A 148 0.00 12.38 8.25
CA ALA A 148 0.30 11.64 7.03
C ALA A 148 -0.96 11.01 6.42
N HIS A 149 -1.78 10.38 7.28
CA HIS A 149 -3.07 9.82 6.87
C HIS A 149 -4.00 10.89 6.29
N GLU A 150 -4.20 12.00 6.99
CA GLU A 150 -5.05 13.11 6.51
C GLU A 150 -4.56 13.70 5.18
N ALA A 151 -3.23 13.82 5.01
CA ALA A 151 -2.64 14.41 3.82
C ALA A 151 -2.85 13.59 2.54
N PHE A 152 -3.00 12.27 2.64
CA PHE A 152 -3.18 11.39 1.47
C PHE A 152 -4.58 10.77 1.38
N TYR A 153 -5.19 10.39 2.51
CA TYR A 153 -6.43 9.63 2.55
C TYR A 153 -7.66 10.43 3.03
N GLY A 154 -7.49 11.66 3.49
CA GLY A 154 -8.62 12.53 3.86
C GLY A 154 -9.55 12.88 2.68
N PRO A 155 -10.78 13.38 2.94
CA PRO A 155 -11.75 13.71 1.88
C PRO A 155 -11.28 14.77 0.88
N ALA A 156 -10.39 15.67 1.29
CA ALA A 156 -9.78 16.71 0.45
C ALA A 156 -8.27 16.48 0.24
N ALA A 157 -7.83 15.23 0.38
CA ALA A 157 -6.43 14.87 0.39
C ALA A 157 -5.85 14.66 -1.02
N ALA A 158 -4.55 14.37 -1.07
CA ALA A 158 -3.83 14.17 -2.32
C ALA A 158 -4.24 12.89 -3.07
N GLY A 159 -4.57 11.82 -2.36
CA GLY A 159 -4.81 10.49 -2.95
C GLY A 159 -6.30 10.13 -3.07
N SER A 160 -7.06 10.21 -1.97
CA SER A 160 -8.45 9.72 -1.95
C SER A 160 -9.36 10.24 -3.08
N PRO A 161 -9.32 11.53 -3.50
CA PRO A 161 -10.15 12.00 -4.61
C PRO A 161 -9.80 11.34 -5.95
N ASP A 162 -8.52 11.10 -6.22
CA ASP A 162 -8.05 10.45 -7.44
C ASP A 162 -8.47 8.96 -7.46
N ASP A 163 -8.35 8.27 -6.33
CA ASP A 163 -8.81 6.88 -6.18
C ASP A 163 -10.34 6.78 -6.37
N ALA A 164 -11.11 7.68 -5.73
CA ALA A 164 -12.57 7.70 -5.84
C ALA A 164 -13.04 7.90 -7.29
N GLU A 165 -12.44 8.83 -8.03
CA GLU A 165 -12.77 9.06 -9.44
C GLU A 165 -12.45 7.83 -10.31
N ILE A 166 -11.36 7.11 -10.02
CA ILE A 166 -11.03 5.87 -10.73
C ILE A 166 -12.05 4.77 -10.44
N PHE A 167 -12.49 4.62 -9.19
CA PHE A 167 -13.52 3.65 -8.82
C PHE A 167 -14.85 3.95 -9.52
N GLU A 168 -15.31 5.20 -9.48
CA GLU A 168 -16.56 5.63 -10.13
C GLU A 168 -16.51 5.50 -11.67
N ARG A 169 -15.35 5.79 -12.28
CA ARG A 169 -15.16 5.55 -13.72
C ARG A 169 -15.15 4.07 -14.06
N THR A 170 -14.49 3.26 -13.25
CA THR A 170 -14.45 1.80 -13.44
C THR A 170 -15.86 1.23 -13.34
N GLN A 171 -16.63 1.61 -12.32
CA GLN A 171 -18.02 1.18 -12.14
C GLN A 171 -18.88 1.55 -13.36
N ARG A 172 -18.81 2.80 -13.83
CA ARG A 172 -19.54 3.22 -15.04
C ARG A 172 -19.11 2.45 -16.28
N GLY A 173 -17.81 2.17 -16.43
CA GLY A 173 -17.28 1.39 -17.56
C GLY A 173 -17.78 -0.05 -17.56
N LEU A 174 -17.90 -0.67 -16.38
CA LEU A 174 -18.40 -2.05 -16.22
C LEU A 174 -19.90 -2.19 -16.54
N LEU A 175 -20.65 -1.10 -16.69
CA LEU A 175 -22.04 -1.12 -17.15
C LEU A 175 -22.17 -1.17 -18.68
N ALA A 176 -21.07 -1.12 -19.43
CA ALA A 176 -21.09 -1.20 -20.88
C ALA A 176 -21.22 -2.65 -21.37
N ASP A 177 -22.14 -2.90 -22.31
CA ASP A 177 -22.38 -4.24 -22.88
C ASP A 177 -21.46 -4.60 -24.06
N SER A 178 -20.52 -3.74 -24.43
CA SER A 178 -19.69 -3.93 -25.63
C SER A 178 -18.62 -5.01 -25.50
N GLU A 179 -18.11 -5.24 -24.29
CA GLU A 179 -17.08 -6.24 -24.00
C GLU A 179 -17.39 -6.87 -22.64
N PRO A 180 -17.83 -8.15 -22.60
CA PRO A 180 -18.22 -8.79 -21.35
C PRO A 180 -17.04 -9.19 -20.44
N TRP A 181 -15.79 -9.08 -20.91
CA TRP A 181 -14.62 -9.57 -20.18
C TRP A 181 -13.72 -8.45 -19.65
N VAL A 182 -13.27 -8.61 -18.39
CA VAL A 182 -12.13 -7.87 -17.83
C VAL A 182 -10.86 -8.69 -18.03
N LEU A 183 -9.93 -8.17 -18.84
CA LEU A 183 -8.65 -8.84 -19.11
C LEU A 183 -7.62 -8.53 -18.01
N LEU A 184 -7.12 -9.58 -17.34
CA LEU A 184 -6.05 -9.49 -16.33
C LEU A 184 -4.80 -10.30 -16.76
N ALA A 185 -4.21 -9.93 -17.88
CA ALA A 185 -3.14 -10.69 -18.53
C ALA A 185 -1.72 -10.19 -18.24
N ARG A 186 -1.57 -9.02 -17.60
CA ARG A 186 -0.25 -8.42 -17.41
C ARG A 186 0.56 -9.22 -16.39
N GLY A 187 1.77 -9.62 -16.79
CA GLY A 187 2.70 -10.37 -15.96
C GLY A 187 2.52 -11.89 -15.92
N LEU A 188 1.60 -12.47 -16.70
CA LEU A 188 1.37 -13.93 -16.70
C LEU A 188 2.65 -14.74 -16.98
N ASN A 189 3.54 -14.21 -17.83
CA ASN A 189 4.81 -14.83 -18.18
C ASN A 189 5.95 -14.52 -17.19
N ARG A 190 5.66 -13.77 -16.12
CA ARG A 190 6.63 -13.34 -15.09
C ARG A 190 6.33 -13.89 -13.70
N GLU A 191 5.19 -14.57 -13.52
CA GLU A 191 4.81 -15.16 -12.25
C GLU A 191 5.80 -16.24 -11.80
N GLN A 192 6.15 -16.22 -10.52
CA GLN A 192 7.00 -17.19 -9.85
C GLN A 192 6.37 -17.62 -8.53
N VAL A 193 6.41 -18.91 -8.22
CA VAL A 193 5.94 -19.42 -6.93
C VAL A 193 7.09 -19.33 -5.93
N ASP A 194 6.85 -18.65 -4.81
CA ASP A 194 7.79 -18.50 -3.71
C ASP A 194 7.72 -19.72 -2.75
N GLU A 195 8.68 -19.83 -1.82
CA GLU A 195 8.80 -20.98 -0.90
C GLU A 195 7.56 -21.16 0.00
N ASP A 196 6.88 -20.07 0.32
CA ASP A 196 5.64 -20.06 1.11
C ASP A 196 4.38 -20.40 0.29
N GLY A 197 4.53 -20.68 -1.01
CA GLY A 197 3.45 -20.99 -1.94
C GLY A 197 2.74 -19.75 -2.51
N SER A 198 3.17 -18.53 -2.16
CA SER A 198 2.65 -17.32 -2.78
C SER A 198 3.14 -17.18 -4.23
N VAL A 199 2.30 -16.61 -5.10
CA VAL A 199 2.67 -16.27 -6.48
C VAL A 199 3.14 -14.82 -6.51
N THR A 200 4.34 -14.59 -7.02
CA THR A 200 4.96 -13.27 -7.05
C THR A 200 5.27 -12.84 -8.49
N ALA A 201 5.23 -11.54 -8.76
CA ALA A 201 5.62 -10.98 -10.06
C ALA A 201 6.12 -9.53 -9.89
N CYS A 202 6.38 -8.83 -11.00
CA CYS A 202 6.70 -7.41 -10.93
C CYS A 202 5.57 -6.66 -10.22
N ILE A 203 5.92 -5.64 -9.46
CA ILE A 203 4.96 -4.77 -8.76
C ILE A 203 3.92 -4.12 -9.67
N SER A 204 4.27 -3.91 -10.94
CA SER A 204 3.34 -3.39 -11.92
C SER A 204 2.27 -4.44 -12.27
N ASP A 205 2.54 -5.74 -12.18
CA ASP A 205 1.70 -6.82 -12.71
C ASP A 205 0.36 -7.06 -11.99
N GLU A 206 -0.53 -7.81 -12.64
CA GLU A 206 -1.91 -8.04 -12.20
C GLU A 206 -2.08 -9.31 -11.34
N THR A 207 -1.00 -9.79 -10.73
CA THR A 207 -0.98 -11.02 -9.92
C THR A 207 -1.91 -10.90 -8.70
N THR A 208 -1.98 -9.72 -8.07
CA THR A 208 -2.84 -9.49 -6.89
C THR A 208 -4.33 -9.50 -7.25
N GLN A 209 -4.71 -8.94 -8.41
CA GLN A 209 -6.08 -8.97 -8.92
C GLN A 209 -6.47 -10.40 -9.32
N ARG A 210 -5.57 -11.13 -10.02
CA ARG A 210 -5.81 -12.53 -10.37
C ARG A 210 -6.04 -13.40 -9.15
N ALA A 211 -5.24 -13.26 -8.09
CA ALA A 211 -5.41 -14.03 -6.86
C ALA A 211 -6.81 -13.84 -6.25
N GLN A 212 -7.26 -12.59 -6.10
CA GLN A 212 -8.59 -12.27 -5.57
C GLN A 212 -9.72 -12.79 -6.48
N MET A 213 -9.62 -12.58 -7.79
CA MET A 213 -10.67 -12.99 -8.73
C MET A 213 -10.81 -14.52 -8.85
N GLN A 214 -9.70 -15.26 -8.74
CA GLN A 214 -9.74 -16.73 -8.74
C GLN A 214 -10.43 -17.26 -7.49
N GLU A 215 -10.15 -16.70 -6.31
CA GLU A 215 -10.83 -17.11 -5.08
C GLU A 215 -12.31 -16.73 -5.11
N TRP A 216 -12.64 -15.51 -5.55
CA TRP A 216 -14.03 -15.10 -5.76
C TRP A 216 -14.77 -16.07 -6.68
N LYS A 217 -14.17 -16.43 -7.83
CA LYS A 217 -14.75 -17.41 -8.75
C LYS A 217 -14.95 -18.77 -8.07
N ARG A 218 -13.96 -19.26 -7.32
CA ARG A 218 -14.05 -20.53 -6.60
C ARG A 218 -15.24 -20.51 -5.64
N LEU A 219 -15.38 -19.46 -4.83
CA LEU A 219 -16.48 -19.33 -3.86
C LEU A 219 -17.85 -19.19 -4.55
N MET A 220 -17.95 -18.43 -5.62
CA MET A 220 -19.20 -18.23 -6.36
C MET A 220 -19.64 -19.45 -7.17
N THR A 221 -18.73 -20.40 -7.42
CA THR A 221 -19.02 -21.62 -8.21
C THR A 221 -18.99 -22.90 -7.38
N ALA A 222 -18.58 -22.83 -6.11
CA ALA A 222 -18.69 -23.92 -5.16
C ALA A 222 -20.18 -24.26 -4.94
N ARG A 223 -20.60 -25.43 -5.39
CA ARG A 223 -21.93 -26.00 -5.17
C ARG A 223 -21.87 -27.05 -4.09
#